data_AF-A0A161LM01-F1
#
_entry.id   AF-A0A161LM01-F1
#
_cell.length_a   1.000
_cell.length_b   1.000
_cell.length_c   1.000
_cell.angle_alpha   90.00
_cell.angle_beta   90.00
_cell.angle_gamma   90.00
#
_symmetry.space_group_name_H-M   'P 1'
#
loop_
_entity.id
_entity.type
_entity.pdbx_description
1 polymer ?
#
loop_
_entity_poly.entity_id
_entity_poly.type
_entity_poly.pdbx_seq_one_letter_code
_entity_poly.pdbx_strand_id
1 'polypeptide(L)'
;MTGQVASRLAEMVEAASGGRLPAGEVLRSEGSLAALGLASLELLRLVDAVEDEFGVVLDLGGGAHLDSFPLLAGHVAENLP
;
A
#
# COMPACT_ATOMS: atom_id res chain seq x y z
N MET A 1 10.49 10.23 7.78
CA MET A 1 9.27 10.60 7.05
C MET A 1 8.45 9.38 6.65
N THR A 2 9.09 8.25 6.31
CA THR A 2 8.44 6.98 5.94
C THR A 2 7.41 6.45 6.95
N GLY A 3 7.58 6.71 8.26
CA GLY A 3 6.62 6.24 9.27
C GLY A 3 5.22 6.86 9.18
N GLN A 4 5.08 8.12 8.77
CA GLN A 4 3.76 8.74 8.55
C GLN A 4 3.13 8.23 7.25
N VAL A 5 3.92 8.09 6.18
CA VAL A 5 3.48 7.51 4.91
C VAL A 5 2.99 6.07 5.12
N ALA A 6 3.76 5.26 5.86
CA ALA A 6 3.36 3.89 6.19
C ALA A 6 2.07 3.86 7.02
N SER A 7 1.92 4.68 8.06
CA SER A 7 0.67 4.72 8.84
C SER A 7 -0.53 5.02 7.95
N ARG A 8 -0.39 6.01 7.07
CA ARG A 8 -1.48 6.44 6.20
C ARG A 8 -1.81 5.39 5.13
N LEU A 9 -0.78 4.83 4.50
CA LEU A 9 -0.93 3.77 3.51
C LEU A 9 -1.60 2.52 4.11
N ALA A 10 -1.32 2.19 5.37
CA ALA A 10 -1.98 1.08 6.06
C ALA A 10 -3.49 1.33 6.29
N GLU A 11 -3.89 2.56 6.61
CA GLU A 11 -5.30 2.95 6.69
C GLU A 11 -6.00 2.82 5.32
N MET A 12 -5.29 3.14 4.24
CA MET A 12 -5.82 2.98 2.87
C MET A 12 -5.97 1.51 2.49
N VAL A 13 -5.04 0.64 2.90
CA VAL A 13 -5.17 -0.82 2.75
C VAL A 13 -6.40 -1.34 3.49
N GLU A 14 -6.62 -0.87 4.71
CA GLU A 14 -7.80 -1.22 5.49
C GLU A 14 -9.09 -0.79 4.77
N ALA A 15 -9.14 0.44 4.27
CA ALA A 15 -10.28 0.94 3.50
C ALA A 15 -10.51 0.14 2.21
N ALA A 16 -9.46 -0.14 1.44
CA ALA A 16 -9.53 -0.88 0.17
C ALA A 16 -9.99 -2.34 0.38
N SER A 17 -9.59 -2.96 1.49
CA SER A 17 -10.01 -4.32 1.87
C SER A 17 -11.41 -4.39 2.52
N GLY A 18 -12.07 -3.25 2.73
CA GLY A 18 -13.33 -3.18 3.48
C GLY A 18 -13.19 -3.62 4.94
N GLY A 19 -12.05 -3.33 5.56
CA GLY A 19 -11.76 -3.64 6.97
C GLY A 19 -11.27 -5.05 7.24
N ARG A 20 -11.05 -5.88 6.20
CA ARG A 20 -10.53 -7.25 6.38
C ARG A 20 -9.05 -7.28 6.77
N LEU A 21 -8.31 -6.25 6.39
CA LEU A 21 -6.91 -6.05 6.75
C LEU A 21 -6.78 -4.82 7.65
N PRO A 22 -6.78 -4.98 8.98
CA PRO A 22 -6.63 -3.86 9.89
C PRO A 22 -5.28 -3.16 9.69
N ALA A 23 -5.25 -1.83 9.69
CA ALA A 23 -4.02 -1.06 9.46
C ALA A 23 -2.89 -1.47 10.42
N GLY A 24 -3.22 -1.77 11.68
CA GLY A 24 -2.24 -2.24 12.67
C GLY A 24 -1.61 -3.60 12.34
N GLU A 25 -2.31 -4.49 11.64
CA GLU A 25 -1.78 -5.78 11.18
C GLU A 25 -0.89 -5.58 9.95
N VAL A 26 -1.35 -4.75 9.00
CA VAL A 26 -0.58 -4.37 7.81
C VAL A 26 0.76 -3.73 8.19
N LEU A 27 0.77 -2.82 9.18
CA LEU A 27 1.99 -2.16 9.68
C LEU A 27 3.00 -3.13 10.30
N ARG A 28 2.56 -4.29 10.81
CA ARG A 28 3.43 -5.31 11.40
C ARG A 28 3.80 -6.40 10.39
N SER A 29 3.21 -6.37 9.20
CA SER A 29 3.48 -7.35 8.16
C SER A 29 4.81 -7.06 7.47
N GLU A 30 5.63 -8.10 7.35
CA GLU A 30 6.81 -8.13 6.50
C GLU A 30 6.52 -8.82 5.15
N GLY A 31 5.32 -9.39 4.99
CA GLY A 31 4.90 -10.12 3.79
C GLY A 31 4.22 -9.24 2.74
N SER A 32 3.91 -9.86 1.59
CA SER A 32 3.20 -9.20 0.50
C SER A 32 1.74 -8.92 0.86
N LEU A 33 1.17 -7.85 0.30
CA LEU A 33 -0.25 -7.55 0.46
C LEU A 33 -1.14 -8.69 -0.06
N ALA A 34 -0.71 -9.37 -1.13
CA ALA A 34 -1.37 -10.56 -1.64
C ALA A 34 -1.35 -11.72 -0.63
N ALA A 35 -0.25 -11.92 0.09
CA ALA A 35 -0.14 -12.94 1.13
C ALA A 35 -1.01 -12.63 2.36
N LEU A 36 -1.26 -11.35 2.64
CA LEU A 36 -2.25 -10.93 3.64
C LEU A 36 -3.69 -11.19 3.19
N GLY A 37 -3.92 -11.43 1.89
CA GLY A 37 -5.25 -11.71 1.34
C GLY A 37 -5.89 -10.51 0.65
N LEU A 38 -5.10 -9.48 0.30
CA LEU A 38 -5.54 -8.41 -0.59
C LEU A 38 -5.79 -9.00 -1.99
N ALA A 39 -7.03 -9.01 -2.43
CA ALA A 39 -7.37 -9.52 -3.75
C ALA A 39 -6.93 -8.55 -4.85
N SER A 40 -6.78 -9.04 -6.10
CA SER A 40 -6.33 -8.19 -7.23
C SER A 40 -7.21 -6.96 -7.44
N LEU A 41 -8.52 -7.04 -7.23
CA LEU A 41 -9.42 -5.88 -7.33
C LEU A 41 -9.16 -4.84 -6.23
N GLU A 42 -8.83 -5.29 -5.03
CA GLU A 42 -8.55 -4.42 -3.89
C GLU A 42 -7.18 -3.78 -4.04
N LEU A 43 -6.23 -4.49 -4.65
CA LEU A 43 -4.95 -3.93 -5.05
C LEU A 43 -5.11 -2.81 -6.09
N LEU A 44 -5.94 -3.02 -7.12
CA LEU A 44 -6.22 -1.97 -8.11
C LEU A 44 -6.83 -0.72 -7.46
N ARG A 45 -7.84 -0.90 -6.60
CA ARG A 45 -8.46 0.21 -5.86
C ARG A 45 -7.50 0.92 -4.93
N LEU A 46 -6.63 0.16 -4.27
CA LEU A 46 -5.60 0.72 -3.41
C LEU A 46 -4.62 1.57 -4.23
N VAL A 47 -4.17 1.07 -5.38
CA VAL A 47 -3.28 1.82 -6.27
C VAL A 47 -3.93 3.12 -6.70
N ASP A 48 -5.15 3.07 -7.25
CA ASP A 48 -5.88 4.28 -7.67
C ASP A 48 -5.98 5.30 -6.52
N ALA A 49 -6.28 4.84 -5.30
CA ALA A 49 -6.39 5.71 -4.13
C ALA A 49 -5.04 6.31 -3.71
N VAL A 50 -3.96 5.53 -3.77
CA VAL A 50 -2.60 5.97 -3.39
C VAL A 50 -2.06 6.99 -4.38
N GLU A 51 -2.29 6.78 -5.68
CA GLU A 51 -1.92 7.75 -6.70
C GLU A 51 -2.67 9.08 -6.52
N ASP A 52 -3.98 9.04 -6.23
CA ASP A 52 -4.79 10.23 -5.98
C ASP A 52 -4.38 10.96 -4.67
N GLU A 53 -4.10 10.21 -3.60
CA GLU A 53 -3.78 10.79 -2.29
C GLU A 53 -2.36 11.36 -2.21
N PHE A 54 -1.37 10.67 -2.77
CA PHE A 54 0.03 11.05 -2.66
C PHE A 54 0.61 11.70 -3.92
N GLY A 55 -0.12 11.70 -5.04
CA GLY A 55 0.36 12.24 -6.31
C GLY A 55 1.50 11.45 -6.93
N VAL A 56 1.64 10.16 -6.56
CA VAL A 56 2.65 9.23 -7.08
C VAL A 56 2.07 8.39 -8.22
N VAL A 57 2.93 7.67 -8.95
CA VAL A 57 2.50 6.69 -9.96
C VAL A 57 3.05 5.32 -9.57
N LEU A 58 2.19 4.31 -9.50
CA LEU A 58 2.54 2.94 -9.15
C LEU A 58 2.44 2.02 -10.37
N ASP A 59 3.52 1.29 -10.64
CA ASP A 59 3.56 0.32 -11.73
C ASP A 59 3.08 -1.07 -11.27
N LEU A 60 1.80 -1.33 -11.55
CA LEU A 60 1.14 -2.64 -11.37
C LEU A 60 1.74 -3.77 -12.21
N GLY A 61 2.48 -3.46 -13.28
CA GLY A 61 2.97 -4.42 -14.26
C GLY A 61 4.37 -4.99 -13.98
N GLY A 62 5.13 -4.43 -13.04
CA GLY A 62 6.51 -4.88 -12.83
C GLY A 62 7.31 -4.21 -11.72
N GLY A 63 6.68 -3.42 -10.86
CA GLY A 63 7.39 -2.75 -9.78
C GLY A 63 7.68 -3.67 -8.59
N ALA A 64 8.96 -3.86 -8.25
CA ALA A 64 9.39 -4.52 -7.01
C ALA A 64 8.82 -3.84 -5.74
N HIS A 65 8.30 -2.61 -5.87
CA HIS A 65 7.64 -1.89 -4.79
C HIS A 65 6.32 -2.53 -4.34
N LEU A 66 5.65 -3.35 -5.16
CA LEU A 66 4.40 -4.04 -4.77
C LEU A 66 4.63 -5.39 -4.09
N ASP A 67 5.88 -5.85 -3.97
CA ASP A 67 6.20 -7.15 -3.38
C ASP A 67 5.94 -7.20 -1.88
N SER A 68 6.03 -6.05 -1.19
CA SER A 68 5.74 -5.96 0.24
C SER A 68 5.26 -4.58 0.64
N PHE A 69 4.54 -4.52 1.75
CA PHE A 69 4.06 -3.25 2.28
C PHE A 69 5.20 -2.26 2.61
N PRO A 70 6.33 -2.68 3.23
CA PRO A 70 7.47 -1.79 3.44
C PRO A 70 8.07 -1.21 2.15
N LEU A 71 8.14 -2.02 1.09
CA LEU A 71 8.66 -1.56 -0.20
C LEU A 71 7.71 -0.56 -0.87
N LEU A 72 6.41 -0.77 -0.77
CA LEU A 72 5.41 0.16 -1.26
C LEU A 72 5.49 1.50 -0.51
N ALA A 73 5.52 1.44 0.82
CA ALA A 73 5.63 2.63 1.66
C ALA A 73 6.94 3.42 1.39
N GLY A 74 8.05 2.70 1.17
CA GLY A 74 9.33 3.29 0.77
C GLY A 74 9.22 3.99 -0.59
N HIS A 75 8.69 3.30 -1.59
CA HIS A 75 8.52 3.86 -2.93
C HIS A 75 7.63 5.10 -2.94
N VAL A 76 6.49 5.07 -2.23
CA VAL A 76 5.60 6.24 -2.11
C VAL A 76 6.35 7.40 -1.45
N ALA A 77 7.04 7.15 -0.33
CA ALA A 77 7.77 8.19 0.39
C ALA A 77 8.92 8.83 -0.42
N GLU A 78 9.54 8.07 -1.33
CA GLU A 78 10.61 8.54 -2.22
C GLU A 78 10.10 9.35 -3.41
N ASN A 79 8.85 9.14 -3.82
CA ASN A 79 8.25 9.79 -5.00
C ASN A 79 7.23 10.90 -4.65
N LEU A 80 7.15 11.28 -3.38
CA LEU A 80 6.35 12.44 -2.98
C LEU A 80 6.87 13.73 -3.66
N PRO A 81 5.98 14.62 -4.14
CA PRO A 81 6.35 15.89 -4.76
C PRO A 81 6.93 16.92 -3.79
#